data_AF-A0A956GLD1-F1
#
_entry.id   AF-A0A956GLD1-F1
#
_cell.length_a   1.000
_cell.length_b   1.000
_cell.length_c   1.000
_cell.angle_alpha   90.00
_cell.angle_beta   90.00
_cell.angle_gamma   90.00
#
_symmetry.space_group_name_H-M   'P 1'
#
loop_
_entity.id
_entity.type
_entity.pdbx_description
1 polymer ?
#
loop_
_entity_poly.entity_id
_entity_poly.type
_entity_poly.pdbx_seq_one_letter_code
_entity_poly.pdbx_strand_id
1 'polypeptide(L)' 'MPAPVPAPLFLVGFMATGKTTIGRLVAASLGRRFVDLDDVVAERVGEPV' A
#
# COMPACT_ATOMS: atom_id res chain seq x y z
N MET A 1 13.09 23.69 12.04
CA MET A 1 13.34 22.23 11.89
C MET A 1 12.38 21.72 10.82
N PRO A 2 12.83 20.89 9.84
CA PRO A 2 11.91 20.31 8.89
C PRO A 2 10.90 19.42 9.64
N ALA A 3 9.65 19.41 9.18
CA ALA A 3 8.65 18.49 9.71
C ALA A 3 9.11 17.04 9.47
N PRO A 4 8.83 16.11 10.41
CA PRO A 4 9.22 14.72 10.25
C PRO A 4 8.61 14.14 8.97
N VAL A 5 9.42 13.40 8.22
CA VAL A 5 8.92 12.69 7.03
C VAL A 5 7.92 11.64 7.50
N PRO A 6 6.67 11.71 7.05
CA PRO A 6 5.62 10.82 7.53
C PRO A 6 5.86 9.38 7.09
N ALA A 7 5.82 8.46 8.07
CA ALA A 7 6.07 7.04 7.87
C ALA A 7 5.05 6.38 6.91
N PRO A 8 5.42 5.25 6.27
CA PRO A 8 4.47 4.46 5.49
C PRO A 8 3.36 3.89 6.37
N LEU A 9 2.14 3.77 5.80
CA LEU A 9 1.02 3.08 6.41
C LEU A 9 0.91 1.68 5.81
N PHE A 10 0.95 0.65 6.65
CA PHE A 10 0.78 -0.74 6.24
C PHE A 10 -0.62 -1.24 6.57
N LEU A 11 -1.29 -1.82 5.58
CA LEU A 11 -2.59 -2.47 5.75
C LEU A 11 -2.39 -3.99 5.80
N VAL A 12 -2.66 -4.58 6.95
CA VAL A 12 -2.48 -6.02 7.20
C VAL A 12 -3.83 -6.72 7.39
N GLY A 13 -3.87 -8.02 7.12
CA GLY A 13 -5.06 -8.86 7.27
C GLY A 13 -5.25 -9.83 6.10
N PHE A 14 -6.21 -10.75 6.23
CA PHE A 14 -6.45 -11.80 5.23
C PHE A 14 -6.86 -11.26 3.85
N MET A 15 -6.67 -12.08 2.80
CA MET A 15 -7.20 -11.80 1.46
C MET A 15 -8.72 -11.56 1.49
N ALA A 16 -9.26 -10.83 0.51
CA ALA A 16 -10.69 -10.52 0.38
C ALA A 16 -11.35 -9.73 1.54
N THR A 17 -10.58 -9.20 2.49
CA THR A 17 -11.09 -8.33 3.58
C THR A 17 -11.25 -6.86 3.19
N GLY A 18 -11.01 -6.50 1.92
CA GLY A 18 -11.19 -5.13 1.41
C GLY A 18 -10.01 -4.17 1.62
N LYS A 19 -8.83 -4.68 2.01
CA LYS A 19 -7.62 -3.86 2.26
C LYS A 19 -7.22 -2.99 1.07
N THR A 20 -7.24 -3.53 -0.15
CA THR A 20 -6.94 -2.79 -1.38
C THR A 20 -7.92 -1.63 -1.60
N THR A 21 -9.21 -1.86 -1.35
CA THR A 21 -10.25 -0.83 -1.47
C THR A 21 -10.02 0.31 -0.49
N ILE A 22 -9.88 -0.01 0.81
CA ILE A 22 -9.63 1.02 1.84
C ILE A 22 -8.29 1.71 1.61
N GLY A 23 -7.24 0.97 1.23
CA GLY A 23 -5.92 1.54 0.98
C GLY A 23 -5.89 2.56 -0.14
N ARG A 24 -6.60 2.32 -1.25
CA ARG A 24 -6.74 3.31 -2.33
C ARG A 24 -7.47 4.56 -1.87
N LEU A 25 -8.54 4.42 -1.09
CA LEU A 25 -9.30 5.55 -0.55
C LEU A 25 -8.47 6.39 0.43
N VAL A 26 -7.76 5.72 1.36
CA VAL A 26 -6.88 6.38 2.35
C VAL A 26 -5.69 7.06 1.67
N ALA A 27 -5.08 6.42 0.67
CA ALA A 27 -3.99 7.02 -0.08
C ALA A 27 -4.46 8.29 -0.81
N ALA A 28 -5.63 8.24 -1.47
CA ALA A 28 -6.22 9.39 -2.14
C ALA A 28 -6.53 10.53 -1.15
N SER A 29 -7.13 10.25 0.01
CA SER A 29 -7.45 11.28 1.01
C SER A 29 -6.22 11.92 1.65
N LEU A 30 -5.12 11.17 1.75
CA LEU A 30 -3.85 11.66 2.28
C LEU A 30 -2.92 12.28 1.21
N GLY A 31 -3.32 12.30 -0.06
CA GLY A 31 -2.46 12.73 -1.16
C GLY A 31 -1.20 11.87 -1.30
N ARG A 32 -1.30 10.57 -0.98
CA ARG A 32 -0.19 9.60 -1.01
C ARG A 32 -0.36 8.61 -2.15
N ARG A 33 0.75 7.99 -2.53
CA ARG A 33 0.75 6.83 -3.41
C ARG A 33 0.27 5.59 -2.65
N PHE A 34 -0.66 4.86 -3.26
CA PHE A 34 -0.97 3.48 -2.86
C PHE A 34 0.05 2.52 -3.49
N VAL A 35 0.51 1.53 -2.73
CA VAL A 35 1.40 0.46 -3.19
C VAL A 35 0.75 -0.86 -2.82
N ASP A 36 0.50 -1.70 -3.83
CA ASP A 36 0.18 -3.10 -3.60
C ASP A 36 1.50 -3.89 -3.50
N LEU A 37 1.72 -4.56 -2.37
CA LEU A 37 2.98 -5.26 -2.13
C LEU A 37 3.06 -6.53 -2.99
N ASP A 38 1.92 -7.17 -3.25
CA ASP A 38 1.85 -8.40 -4.04
C ASP A 38 2.28 -8.11 -5.48
N ASP A 39 1.78 -7.01 -6.06
CA ASP A 39 2.21 -6.52 -7.39
C ASP A 39 3.72 -6.25 -7.44
N VAL A 40 4.25 -5.54 -6.43
CA VAL A 40 5.69 -5.19 -6.37
C VAL A 40 6.57 -6.43 -6.23
N VAL A 41 6.13 -7.43 -5.47
CA VAL A 41 6.85 -8.69 -5.35
C VAL A 41 6.79 -9.46 -6.67
N ALA A 42 5.62 -9.54 -7.29
CA ALA A 42 5.45 -10.22 -8.58
C ALA A 42 6.32 -9.61 -9.69
N GLU A 43 6.37 -8.28 -9.78
CA GLU A 43 7.25 -7.54 -10.71
C GLU A 43 8.74 -7.86 -10.49
N ARG A 44 9.16 -8.08 -9.24
CA ARG A 44 10.56 -8.35 -8.89
C ARG A 44 10.98 -9.80 -9.10
N VAL A 45 10.07 -10.73 -8.85
CA VAL A 45 10.34 -12.18 -8.94
C VAL A 45 10.07 -12.69 -10.36
N GLY A 46 9.21 -12.02 -11.12
CA GLY A 46 8.76 -12.47 -12.45
C GLY A 46 7.68 -13.54 -12.39
N GLU A 47 7.14 -13.82 -11.21
CA GLU A 47 6.10 -14.81 -10.96
C GLU A 47 4.97 -14.17 -10.13
N PRO A 48 3.69 -14.45 -10.42
CA PRO A 48 2.58 -13.98 -9.59
C PRO A 48 2.64 -14.60 -8.18
N VAL A 49 2.27 -13.79 -7.18
CA VAL A 49 2.19 -14.19 -5.75
C VAL A 49 0.94 -15.02 -5.48
#